data_AF-A0A453FX18-F1
#
_entry.id   AF-A0A453FX18-F1
#
_cell.length_a   1.000
_cell.length_b   1.000
_cell.length_c   1.000
_cell.angle_alpha   90.00
_cell.angle_beta   90.00
_cell.angle_gamma   90.00
#
_symmetry.space_group_name_H-M   'P 1'
#
loop_
_entity.id
_entity.type
_entity.pdbx_description
1 polymer ?
#
loop_
_entity_poly.entity_id
_entity_poly.type
_entity_poly.pdbx_seq_one_letter_code
_entity_poly.pdbx_strand_id
1 'polypeptide(L)'
;SMIEHVQSSDVLEKCTKDILSIIKPTEDDRNKRLHVIQEIVNSISLVGGLGDAAVKPFGSFLSELYTKSGDLDVSVELPNVSGFSTSKEKKQNLLRELMKALQISGVARDVNFIPTARVPVLQYVSNHFGISCDRSINNYPG
;
A
#
# COMPACT_ATOMS: atom_id res chain seq x y z
N SER A 1 -45.04 -15.25 -1.45
CA SER A 1 -44.56 -16.45 -0.74
C SER A 1 -43.49 -16.03 0.26
N MET A 2 -43.74 -16.09 1.57
CA MET A 2 -42.71 -15.81 2.59
C MET A 2 -41.56 -16.82 2.54
N ILE A 3 -41.84 -18.05 2.09
CA ILE A 3 -40.90 -19.17 2.02
C ILE A 3 -39.84 -18.93 0.94
N GLU A 4 -40.22 -18.39 -0.23
CA GLU A 4 -39.26 -18.01 -1.28
C GLU A 4 -38.33 -16.87 -0.86
N HIS A 5 -38.85 -15.90 -0.09
CA HIS A 5 -38.08 -14.78 0.43
C HIS A 5 -37.07 -15.21 1.51
N VAL A 6 -37.43 -16.17 2.36
CA VAL A 6 -36.54 -16.72 3.41
C VAL A 6 -35.42 -17.58 2.78
N GLN A 7 -35.73 -18.45 1.82
CA GLN A 7 -34.71 -19.26 1.13
C GLN A 7 -33.70 -18.42 0.33
N SER A 8 -34.16 -17.32 -0.28
CA SER A 8 -33.27 -16.39 -1.00
C SER A 8 -32.25 -15.72 -0.07
N SER A 9 -32.67 -15.37 1.16
CA SER A 9 -31.79 -14.80 2.18
C SER A 9 -30.72 -15.78 2.65
N ASP A 10 -31.07 -17.05 2.86
CA ASP A 10 -30.14 -18.09 3.33
C ASP A 10 -29.07 -18.40 2.26
N VAL A 11 -29.47 -18.49 0.99
CA VAL A 11 -28.55 -18.71 -0.13
C VAL A 11 -27.60 -17.52 -0.29
N LEU A 12 -28.11 -16.30 -0.18
CA LEU A 12 -27.29 -15.09 -0.26
C LEU A 12 -26.28 -14.99 0.89
N GLU A 13 -26.73 -15.28 2.12
CA GLU A 13 -25.85 -15.30 3.30
C GLU A 13 -24.75 -16.35 3.15
N LYS A 14 -25.11 -17.57 2.71
CA LYS A 14 -24.15 -18.64 2.47
C LYS A 14 -23.14 -18.26 1.40
N CYS A 15 -23.59 -17.75 0.26
CA CYS A 15 -22.72 -17.28 -0.82
C CYS A 15 -21.76 -16.19 -0.33
N THR A 16 -22.25 -15.22 0.45
CA THR A 16 -21.43 -14.14 1.02
C THR A 16 -20.35 -14.69 1.96
N LYS A 17 -20.72 -15.61 2.87
CA LYS A 17 -19.76 -16.27 3.76
C LYS A 17 -18.71 -17.07 3.00
N ASP A 18 -19.11 -17.76 1.94
CA ASP A 18 -18.21 -18.56 1.11
C ASP A 18 -17.20 -17.68 0.37
N ILE A 19 -17.65 -16.57 -0.22
CA ILE A 19 -16.76 -15.57 -0.84
C ILE A 19 -15.78 -15.00 0.21
N LEU A 20 -16.28 -14.59 1.38
CA LEU A 20 -15.45 -14.07 2.46
C LEU A 20 -14.40 -15.09 2.92
N SER A 21 -14.74 -16.38 3.01
CA SER A 21 -13.80 -17.43 3.39
C SER A 21 -12.61 -17.56 2.43
N ILE A 22 -12.83 -17.23 1.15
CA ILE A 22 -11.82 -17.30 0.11
C ILE A 22 -10.94 -16.06 0.10
N ILE A 23 -11.54 -14.87 0.18
CA ILE A 23 -10.83 -13.60 -0.05
C ILE A 23 -10.26 -12.96 1.22
N LYS A 24 -10.77 -13.32 2.41
CA LYS A 24 -10.36 -12.69 3.66
C LYS A 24 -8.88 -12.98 3.97
N PRO A 25 -8.07 -11.96 4.27
CA PRO A 25 -6.66 -12.14 4.57
C PRO A 25 -6.48 -12.94 5.86
N THR A 26 -5.43 -13.75 5.87
CA THR A 26 -4.94 -14.46 7.05
C THR A 26 -3.95 -13.60 7.83
N GLU A 27 -3.55 -14.05 9.01
CA GLU A 27 -2.47 -13.40 9.78
C GLU A 27 -1.14 -13.43 9.02
N ASP A 28 -0.87 -14.50 8.26
CA ASP A 28 0.32 -14.59 7.40
C ASP A 28 0.29 -13.52 6.29
N ASP A 29 -0.87 -13.29 5.66
CA ASP A 29 -1.04 -12.22 4.67
C ASP A 29 -0.78 -10.82 5.25
N ARG A 30 -1.14 -10.61 6.52
CA ARG A 30 -0.83 -9.39 7.26
C ARG A 30 0.66 -9.26 7.54
N ASN A 31 1.29 -10.34 8.02
CA ASN A 31 2.71 -10.36 8.37
C ASN A 31 3.61 -10.11 7.14
N LYS A 32 3.24 -10.67 5.99
CA LYS A 32 3.90 -10.37 4.71
C LYS A 32 3.83 -8.89 4.36
N ARG A 33 2.67 -8.24 4.51
CA ARG A 33 2.53 -6.79 4.28
C ARG A 33 3.35 -5.96 5.26
N LEU A 34 3.40 -6.34 6.55
CA LEU A 34 4.26 -5.69 7.54
C LEU A 34 5.75 -5.83 7.18
N HIS A 35 6.17 -6.98 6.67
CA HIS A 35 7.53 -7.16 6.19
C HIS A 35 7.83 -6.24 5.00
N VAL A 36 6.92 -6.14 4.02
CA VAL A 36 7.08 -5.20 2.89
C VAL A 36 7.18 -3.75 3.38
N ILE A 37 6.40 -3.36 4.39
CA ILE A 37 6.53 -2.03 5.02
C ILE A 37 7.95 -1.84 5.58
N GLN A 38 8.51 -2.86 6.25
CA GLN A 38 9.87 -2.80 6.77
C GLN A 38 10.93 -2.69 5.66
N GLU A 39 10.75 -3.36 4.52
CA GLU A 39 11.65 -3.22 3.36
C GLU A 39 11.68 -1.79 2.82
N ILE A 40 10.53 -1.10 2.85
CA ILE A 40 10.42 0.30 2.45
C ILE A 40 11.13 1.20 3.45
N VAL A 41 10.92 0.99 4.76
CA VAL A 41 11.64 1.72 5.82
C VAL A 41 13.14 1.59 5.64
N ASN A 42 13.63 0.37 5.38
CA ASN A 42 15.05 0.12 5.15
C ASN A 42 15.55 0.83 3.88
N SER A 43 14.78 0.82 2.80
CA SER A 43 15.15 1.47 1.52
C SER A 43 15.15 2.99 1.62
N ILE A 44 14.28 3.57 2.45
CA ILE A 44 14.22 5.00 2.73
C ILE A 44 15.51 5.52 3.38
N SER A 45 16.14 4.73 4.24
CA SER A 45 17.41 5.11 4.88
C SER A 45 18.56 5.35 3.88
N LEU A 46 18.44 4.84 2.65
CA LEU A 46 19.40 5.06 1.56
C LEU A 46 19.18 6.37 0.80
N VAL A 47 18.09 7.09 1.08
CA VAL A 47 17.72 8.33 0.40
C VAL A 47 17.99 9.52 1.32
N GLY A 48 18.98 10.35 0.95
CA GLY A 48 19.45 11.47 1.78
C GLY A 48 18.37 12.52 2.14
N GLY A 49 17.23 12.52 1.44
CA GLY A 49 16.08 13.38 1.73
C GLY A 49 14.93 12.74 2.52
N LEU A 50 15.04 11.44 2.87
CA LEU A 50 13.98 10.68 3.54
C LEU A 50 14.41 10.05 4.88
N GLY A 51 15.62 10.32 5.38
CA GLY A 51 16.17 9.63 6.56
C GLY A 51 15.27 9.63 7.81
N ASP A 52 14.51 10.70 8.03
CA ASP A 52 13.58 10.84 9.16
C ASP A 52 12.10 10.68 8.75
N ALA A 53 11.83 10.19 7.53
CA ALA A 53 10.47 10.05 7.04
C ALA A 53 9.76 8.85 7.68
N ALA A 54 8.50 9.04 8.05
CA ALA A 54 7.65 7.96 8.55
C ALA A 54 6.99 7.21 7.39
N VAL A 55 6.87 5.90 7.52
CA VAL A 55 6.18 5.05 6.53
C VAL A 55 4.82 4.69 7.09
N LYS A 56 3.74 5.25 6.51
CA LYS A 56 2.37 5.07 7.00
C LYS A 56 1.54 4.27 6.00
N PRO A 57 1.10 3.05 6.34
CA PRO A 57 0.10 2.39 5.52
C PRO A 57 -1.22 3.13 5.57
N PHE A 58 -1.99 3.07 4.49
CA PHE A 58 -3.36 3.59 4.44
C PHE A 58 -4.25 2.65 3.62
N GLY A 59 -5.44 3.12 3.24
CA GLY A 59 -6.33 2.37 2.36
C GLY A 59 -6.87 1.10 3.01
N SER A 60 -7.09 0.07 2.19
CA SER A 60 -7.73 -1.17 2.63
C SER A 60 -6.93 -1.93 3.68
N PHE A 61 -5.60 -1.77 3.72
CA PHE A 61 -4.78 -2.43 4.74
C PHE A 61 -5.01 -1.84 6.13
N LEU A 62 -5.07 -0.50 6.24
CA LEU A 62 -5.32 0.18 7.51
C LEU A 62 -6.76 -0.02 8.00
N SER A 63 -7.74 -0.03 7.09
CA SER A 63 -9.15 -0.24 7.44
C SER A 63 -9.52 -1.72 7.66
N GLU A 64 -8.57 -2.65 7.51
CA GLU A 64 -8.78 -4.10 7.59
C GLU A 64 -9.78 -4.67 6.55
N LEU A 65 -10.06 -3.91 5.48
CA LEU A 65 -10.98 -4.29 4.39
C LEU A 65 -10.25 -4.77 3.12
N TYR A 66 -8.98 -5.16 3.24
CA TYR A 66 -8.21 -5.72 2.14
C TYR A 66 -8.52 -7.22 1.93
N THR A 67 -8.30 -7.71 0.72
CA THR A 67 -8.34 -9.14 0.41
C THR A 67 -6.93 -9.73 0.43
N LYS A 68 -6.79 -11.06 0.39
CA LYS A 68 -5.49 -11.75 0.26
C LYS A 68 -4.62 -11.16 -0.84
N SER A 69 -5.22 -10.85 -1.99
CA SER A 69 -4.56 -10.28 -3.17
C SER A 69 -4.60 -8.74 -3.24
N GLY A 70 -5.14 -8.07 -2.21
CA GLY A 70 -5.28 -6.62 -2.22
C GLY A 70 -3.93 -5.90 -2.19
N ASP A 71 -3.86 -4.74 -2.82
CA ASP A 71 -2.66 -3.91 -2.82
C ASP A 71 -2.30 -3.45 -1.40
N LEU A 72 -1.02 -3.13 -1.22
CA LEU A 72 -0.55 -2.42 -0.04
C LEU A 72 -0.35 -0.96 -0.43
N ASP A 73 -1.13 -0.05 0.15
CA ASP A 73 -1.00 1.40 -0.01
C ASP A 73 -0.17 2.00 1.13
N VAL A 74 0.86 2.78 0.80
CA VAL A 74 1.75 3.39 1.80
C VAL A 74 2.13 4.80 1.39
N SER A 75 2.05 5.71 2.35
CA SER A 75 2.55 7.07 2.21
C SER A 75 3.84 7.25 3.00
N VAL A 76 4.83 7.85 2.36
CA VAL A 76 6.09 8.27 2.98
C VAL A 76 5.92 9.71 3.43
N GLU A 77 5.87 9.90 4.74
CA GLU A 77 5.58 11.16 5.40
C GLU A 77 6.88 11.82 5.85
N LEU A 78 7.26 12.91 5.18
CA LEU A 78 8.38 13.75 5.56
C LEU A 78 8.10 14.41 6.93
N PRO A 79 9.14 14.67 7.75
CA PRO A 79 8.99 15.48 8.95
C PRO A 79 8.31 16.81 8.64
N ASN A 80 7.31 17.20 9.43
CA ASN A 80 6.67 18.51 9.31
C ASN A 80 7.63 19.59 9.82
N VAL A 81 8.43 20.18 8.93
CA VAL A 81 9.44 21.16 9.35
C VAL A 81 8.90 22.59 9.47
N SER A 82 7.74 22.95 8.89
CA SER A 82 7.34 24.37 8.86
C SER A 82 5.91 24.70 8.42
N GLY A 83 4.97 23.74 8.40
CA GLY A 83 3.60 23.99 7.95
C GLY A 83 3.43 24.26 6.45
N PHE A 84 4.52 24.19 5.67
CA PHE A 84 4.48 24.29 4.21
C PHE A 84 4.24 22.93 3.56
N SER A 85 3.35 22.89 2.57
CA SER A 85 3.12 21.68 1.78
C SER A 85 4.32 21.39 0.87
N THR A 86 4.67 20.11 0.76
CA THR A 86 5.74 19.67 -0.14
C THR A 86 5.27 19.80 -1.59
N SER A 87 6.05 20.52 -2.41
CA SER A 87 5.72 20.73 -3.83
C SER A 87 5.64 19.42 -4.62
N LYS A 88 4.81 19.38 -5.67
CA LYS A 88 4.66 18.19 -6.54
C LYS A 88 6.00 17.74 -7.13
N GLU A 89 6.82 18.69 -7.56
CA GLU A 89 8.16 18.42 -8.09
C GLU A 89 9.07 17.76 -7.05
N LYS A 90 9.09 18.26 -5.80
CA LYS A 90 9.86 17.64 -4.72
C LYS A 90 9.38 16.23 -4.43
N LYS A 91 8.06 15.99 -4.41
CA LYS A 91 7.49 14.64 -4.27
C LYS A 91 7.94 13.71 -5.40
N GLN A 92 7.94 14.18 -6.65
CA GLN A 92 8.39 13.39 -7.80
C GLN A 92 9.88 13.05 -7.71
N ASN A 93 10.73 13.99 -7.31
CA ASN A 93 12.17 13.77 -7.16
C ASN A 93 12.45 12.72 -6.07
N LEU A 94 11.81 12.84 -4.91
CA LEU A 94 11.94 11.86 -3.83
C LEU A 94 11.45 10.46 -4.25
N LEU A 95 10.36 10.37 -5.01
CA LEU A 95 9.89 9.08 -5.56
C LEU A 95 10.90 8.47 -6.53
N ARG A 96 11.58 9.28 -7.37
CA ARG A 96 12.64 8.77 -8.25
C ARG A 96 13.85 8.26 -7.48
N GLU A 97 14.21 8.92 -6.38
CA GLU A 97 15.31 8.47 -5.52
C GLU A 97 14.93 7.19 -4.78
N LEU A 98 13.72 7.13 -4.21
CA LEU A 98 13.20 5.92 -3.57
C LEU A 98 13.11 4.75 -4.56
N MET A 99 12.68 5.00 -5.80
CA MET A 99 12.67 4.00 -6.86
C MET A 99 14.06 3.38 -7.06
N LYS A 100 15.11 4.21 -7.14
CA LYS A 100 16.50 3.72 -7.26
C LYS A 100 16.91 2.92 -6.02
N ALA A 101 16.57 3.39 -4.82
CA ALA A 101 16.89 2.70 -3.58
C ALA A 101 16.25 1.30 -3.51
N LEU A 102 14.97 1.18 -3.90
CA LEU A 102 14.24 -0.09 -3.96
C LEU A 102 14.83 -1.06 -5.01
N GLN A 103 15.33 -0.53 -6.13
CA GLN A 103 16.00 -1.33 -7.15
C GLN A 103 17.38 -1.82 -6.68
N ILE A 104 18.15 -0.96 -6.00
CA ILE A 104 19.47 -1.31 -5.45
C ILE A 104 19.32 -2.35 -4.33
N SER A 105 18.30 -2.23 -3.48
CA SER A 105 18.04 -3.21 -2.42
C SER A 105 17.46 -4.53 -2.94
N GLY A 106 17.07 -4.60 -4.22
CA GLY A 106 16.56 -5.81 -4.84
C GLY A 106 15.20 -6.26 -4.30
N VAL A 107 14.43 -5.37 -3.67
CA VAL A 107 13.14 -5.71 -3.05
C VAL A 107 11.94 -5.47 -3.97
N ALA A 108 12.15 -4.82 -5.12
CA ALA A 108 11.10 -4.44 -6.05
C ALA A 108 11.33 -4.97 -7.48
N ARG A 109 10.24 -5.37 -8.14
CA ARG A 109 10.15 -5.64 -9.58
C ARG A 109 8.92 -4.96 -10.17
N ASP A 110 8.80 -5.01 -11.50
CA ASP A 110 7.65 -4.47 -12.24
C ASP A 110 7.35 -3.00 -11.85
N VAL A 111 8.42 -2.21 -11.72
CA VAL A 111 8.39 -0.86 -11.16
C VAL A 111 7.85 0.12 -12.19
N ASN A 112 6.79 0.85 -11.83
CA ASN A 112 6.14 1.84 -12.66
C ASN A 112 6.01 3.18 -11.91
N PHE A 113 6.53 4.26 -12.50
CA PHE A 113 6.44 5.60 -11.91
C PHE A 113 5.42 6.45 -12.67
N ILE A 114 4.40 6.95 -11.95
CA ILE A 114 3.29 7.76 -12.48
C ILE A 114 3.42 9.20 -11.96
N PRO A 115 4.24 10.06 -12.58
CA PRO A 115 4.48 11.42 -12.11
C PRO A 115 3.33 12.38 -12.39
N THR A 116 2.52 12.12 -13.42
CA THR A 116 1.54 13.09 -13.96
C THR A 116 0.21 13.10 -13.19
N ALA A 117 -0.09 12.04 -12.44
CA ALA A 117 -1.29 11.93 -11.61
C ALA A 117 -1.45 13.10 -10.61
N ARG A 118 -2.68 13.29 -10.10
CA ARG A 118 -2.98 14.31 -9.08
C ARG A 118 -2.05 14.19 -7.88
N VAL A 119 -1.86 12.96 -7.41
CA VAL A 119 -0.81 12.56 -6.46
C VAL A 119 0.18 11.71 -7.25
N PRO A 120 1.45 12.09 -7.37
CA PRO A 120 2.46 11.22 -7.97
C PRO A 120 2.58 9.90 -7.21
N VAL A 121 2.59 8.77 -7.94
CA VAL A 121 2.64 7.42 -7.36
C VAL A 121 3.81 6.64 -7.95
N LEU A 122 4.49 5.86 -7.12
CA LEU A 122 5.41 4.81 -7.51
C LEU A 122 4.76 3.46 -7.20
N GLN A 123 4.51 2.66 -8.23
CA GLN A 123 3.92 1.34 -8.15
C GLN A 123 5.00 0.28 -8.38
N TYR A 124 4.93 -0.83 -7.66
CA TYR A 124 5.82 -1.98 -7.88
C TYR A 124 5.24 -3.26 -7.27
N VAL A 125 5.86 -4.40 -7.59
CA VAL A 125 5.59 -5.68 -6.93
C VAL A 125 6.76 -6.04 -6.02
N SER A 126 6.50 -6.33 -4.75
CA SER A 126 7.52 -6.82 -3.81
C SER A 126 8.07 -8.17 -4.30
N ASN A 127 9.39 -8.30 -4.34
CA ASN A 127 10.06 -9.53 -4.79
C ASN A 127 9.81 -10.70 -3.85
N HIS A 128 9.81 -10.47 -2.53
CA HIS A 128 9.69 -11.55 -1.55
C HIS A 128 8.31 -12.19 -1.52
N PHE A 129 7.23 -11.41 -1.66
CA PHE A 129 5.86 -11.90 -1.46
C PHE A 129 4.93 -11.72 -2.65
N GLY A 130 5.37 -11.06 -3.72
CA GLY A 130 4.51 -10.77 -4.87
C GLY A 130 3.38 -9.79 -4.57
N ILE A 131 3.53 -8.96 -3.52
CA ILE A 131 2.52 -7.97 -3.11
C ILE A 131 2.66 -6.72 -3.97
N SER A 132 1.58 -6.33 -4.63
CA SER A 132 1.47 -5.07 -5.36
C SER A 132 1.41 -3.89 -4.37
N CYS A 133 2.15 -2.84 -4.69
CA CYS A 133 2.50 -1.77 -3.76
C CYS A 133 2.40 -0.40 -4.40
N ASP A 134 1.55 0.47 -3.86
CA ASP A 134 1.38 1.85 -4.31
C ASP A 134 1.97 2.84 -3.29
N ARG A 135 2.91 3.67 -3.73
CA ARG A 135 3.68 4.59 -2.87
C ARG A 135 3.52 6.04 -3.28
N SER A 136 3.28 6.90 -2.30
CA SER A 136 3.20 8.35 -2.48
C SER A 136 3.97 9.09 -1.38
N ILE A 137 4.24 10.37 -1.59
CA ILE A 137 4.88 11.25 -0.58
C ILE A 137 3.83 12.21 0.00
N ASN A 138 3.77 12.33 1.34
CA ASN A 138 2.90 13.25 2.06
C ASN A 138 1.46 13.22 1.54
N ASN A 139 0.85 12.04 1.55
CA ASN A 139 -0.51 11.76 1.08
C ASN A 139 -1.29 10.92 2.10
N TYR A 140 -0.83 10.84 3.34
CA TYR A 140 -1.57 10.16 4.39
C TYR A 140 -2.86 10.94 4.72
N PRO A 141 -4.06 10.32 4.61
CA PRO A 141 -5.34 11.03 4.73
C PRO A 141 -5.73 11.45 6.16
N GLY A 142 -5.06 10.93 7.19
CA GLY A 142 -5.39 11.15 8.61
C GLY A 142 -5.99 9.90 9.24
#